data_AF-A0A9P9ML73-F1
#
_entry.id   AF-A0A9P9ML73-F1
#
_cell.length_a   1.000
_cell.length_b   1.000
_cell.length_c   1.000
_cell.angle_alpha   90.00
_cell.angle_beta   90.00
_cell.angle_gamma   90.00
#
_symmetry.space_group_name_H-M   'P 1'
#
loop_
_entity.id
_entity.type
_entity.pdbx_description
1 polymer ?
#
loop_
_entity_poly.entity_id
_entity_poly.type
_entity_poly.pdbx_seq_one_letter_code
_entity_poly.pdbx_strand_id
1 'polypeptide(L)'
;MSVDAREEFASYIAAARAEHNEKLDWMKAYFEDLTRKYKNVCKDLEQKRIARRAAQGRIEEWKRQFQNLQQSVIDGSFVLVLIDADAFEYLDGRYQDLDSARNAAMELQAIVKNYLEEERPNLAHLPITIKAFANAEGPSKAVLNVEVVQASNSLCNFATGFSEAHAMAEFVLVGGGKDRVYTKTKGVFEKFIRNPTCRHIVFGACHDNSHVKMLEEFAVDTAIVKG
;
A
#
# COMPACT_ATOMS: atom_id res chain seq x y z
N MET A 1 61.53 -61.02 -61.96
CA MET A 1 60.60 -59.93 -62.33
C MET A 1 59.16 -60.14 -61.82
N SER A 2 58.68 -61.36 -61.50
CA SER A 2 57.28 -61.54 -61.03
C SER A 2 57.05 -61.47 -59.51
N VAL A 3 58.12 -61.55 -58.69
CA VAL A 3 58.03 -61.43 -57.22
C VAL A 3 57.87 -59.96 -56.80
N ASP A 4 58.54 -59.05 -57.51
CA ASP A 4 58.54 -57.60 -57.28
C ASP A 4 57.14 -56.97 -57.43
N ALA A 5 56.44 -57.30 -58.53
CA ALA A 5 55.09 -56.83 -58.79
C ALA A 5 54.04 -57.33 -57.79
N ARG A 6 54.28 -58.48 -57.13
CA ARG A 6 53.39 -59.02 -56.09
C ARG A 6 53.56 -58.28 -54.77
N GLU A 7 54.79 -57.94 -54.39
CA GLU A 7 55.08 -57.17 -53.18
C GLU A 7 54.60 -55.72 -53.31
N GLU A 8 54.79 -55.08 -54.47
CA GLU A 8 54.26 -53.74 -54.75
C GLU A 8 52.72 -53.71 -54.70
N PHE A 9 52.04 -54.70 -55.29
CA PHE A 9 50.58 -54.78 -55.24
C PHE A 9 50.04 -55.06 -53.83
N ALA A 10 50.74 -55.88 -53.04
CA ALA A 10 50.38 -56.13 -51.64
C ALA A 10 50.56 -54.88 -50.77
N SER A 11 51.64 -54.11 -50.99
CA SER A 11 51.89 -52.82 -50.35
C SER A 11 50.81 -51.80 -50.69
N TYR A 12 50.42 -51.71 -51.96
CA TYR A 12 49.33 -50.83 -52.40
C TYR A 12 47.99 -51.17 -51.75
N ILE A 13 47.64 -52.47 -51.67
CA ILE A 13 46.41 -52.90 -50.99
C ILE A 13 46.48 -52.61 -49.48
N ALA A 14 47.63 -52.78 -48.84
CA ALA A 14 47.81 -52.47 -47.43
C ALA A 14 47.65 -50.96 -47.16
N ALA A 15 48.23 -50.11 -48.00
CA ALA A 15 48.08 -48.65 -47.92
C ALA A 15 46.62 -48.21 -48.13
N ALA A 16 45.94 -48.75 -49.15
CA ALA A 16 44.53 -48.46 -49.41
C ALA A 16 43.61 -48.90 -48.26
N ARG A 17 43.92 -50.03 -47.60
CA ARG A 17 43.20 -50.49 -46.40
C ARG A 17 43.47 -49.60 -45.19
N ALA A 18 44.71 -49.13 -45.02
CA ALA A 18 45.07 -48.23 -43.94
C ALA A 18 44.33 -46.89 -44.08
N GLU A 19 44.33 -46.29 -45.27
CA GLU A 19 43.60 -45.04 -45.56
C GLU A 19 42.09 -45.22 -45.36
N HIS A 20 41.53 -46.35 -45.80
CA HIS A 20 40.12 -46.66 -45.56
C HIS A 20 39.79 -46.81 -44.06
N ASN A 21 40.64 -47.48 -43.29
CA ASN A 21 40.46 -47.64 -41.85
C ASN A 21 40.60 -46.31 -41.10
N GLU A 22 41.56 -45.46 -41.46
CA GLU A 22 41.70 -44.11 -40.89
C GLU A 22 40.44 -43.27 -41.15
N LYS A 23 39.90 -43.33 -42.37
CA LYS A 23 38.65 -42.64 -42.70
C LYS A 23 37.46 -43.18 -41.92
N LEU A 24 37.37 -44.49 -41.74
CA LEU A 24 36.34 -45.13 -40.92
C LEU A 24 36.44 -44.72 -39.46
N ASP A 25 37.65 -44.67 -38.90
CA ASP A 25 37.86 -44.31 -37.50
C ASP A 25 37.61 -42.83 -37.26
N TRP A 26 37.99 -41.96 -38.19
CA TRP A 26 37.57 -40.55 -38.18
C TRP A 26 36.04 -40.42 -38.23
N MET A 27 35.36 -41.15 -39.12
CA MET A 27 33.89 -41.12 -39.23
C MET A 27 33.24 -41.56 -37.92
N LYS A 28 33.71 -42.64 -37.28
CA LYS A 28 33.20 -43.11 -35.99
C LYS A 28 33.37 -42.04 -34.91
N ALA A 29 34.58 -41.47 -34.78
CA ALA A 29 34.86 -40.42 -33.81
C ALA A 29 33.96 -39.19 -34.03
N TYR A 30 33.74 -38.81 -35.29
CA TYR A 30 32.84 -37.71 -35.64
C TYR A 30 31.38 -38.01 -35.27
N PHE A 31 30.88 -39.21 -35.56
CA PHE A 31 29.53 -39.62 -35.18
C PHE A 31 29.34 -39.69 -33.65
N GLU A 32 30.35 -40.14 -32.92
CA GLU A 32 30.32 -40.16 -31.45
C GLU A 32 30.27 -38.76 -30.86
N ASP A 33 31.08 -37.83 -31.36
CA ASP A 33 31.05 -36.43 -30.95
C ASP A 33 29.73 -35.75 -31.30
N LEU A 34 29.21 -36.00 -32.50
CA LEU A 34 27.92 -35.46 -32.93
C LEU A 34 26.77 -36.01 -32.07
N THR A 35 26.80 -37.30 -31.75
CA THR A 35 25.82 -37.94 -30.85
C THR A 35 25.89 -37.35 -29.45
N ARG A 36 27.11 -37.08 -28.95
CA ARG A 36 27.32 -36.43 -27.65
C ARG A 36 26.76 -35.01 -27.63
N LYS A 37 27.07 -34.21 -28.65
CA LYS A 37 26.55 -32.84 -28.82
C LYS A 37 25.03 -32.83 -28.89
N TYR A 38 24.43 -33.72 -29.70
CA TYR A 38 22.98 -33.86 -29.81
C TYR A 38 22.34 -34.17 -28.45
N LYS A 39 22.88 -35.14 -27.70
CA LYS A 39 22.38 -35.50 -26.36
C LYS A 39 22.46 -34.32 -25.38
N ASN A 40 23.54 -33.55 -25.41
CA ASN A 40 23.70 -32.38 -24.55
C ASN A 40 22.67 -31.29 -24.89
N VAL A 41 22.50 -30.96 -26.17
CA VAL A 41 21.49 -30.00 -26.62
C VAL A 41 20.08 -30.43 -26.22
N CYS A 42 19.75 -31.71 -26.36
CA CYS A 42 18.45 -32.23 -25.93
C CYS A 42 18.23 -32.06 -24.42
N LYS A 43 19.25 -32.33 -23.58
CA LYS A 43 19.17 -32.12 -22.13
C LYS A 43 19.01 -30.64 -21.78
N ASP A 44 19.81 -29.76 -22.37
CA ASP A 44 19.75 -28.33 -22.13
C ASP A 44 18.40 -27.74 -22.55
N LEU A 45 17.87 -28.20 -23.68
CA LEU A 45 16.56 -27.79 -24.17
C LEU A 45 15.46 -28.21 -23.19
N GLU A 46 15.50 -29.44 -22.68
CA GLU A 46 14.50 -29.91 -21.71
C GLU A 46 14.60 -29.14 -20.38
N GLN A 47 15.82 -28.90 -19.88
CA GLN A 47 16.04 -28.07 -18.69
C GLN A 47 15.49 -26.64 -18.89
N LYS A 48 15.74 -26.02 -20.05
CA LYS A 48 15.20 -24.69 -20.38
C LYS A 48 13.67 -24.70 -20.46
N ARG A 49 13.05 -25.77 -20.97
CA ARG A 49 11.58 -25.89 -21.00
C ARG A 49 11.00 -26.00 -19.59
N ILE A 50 11.60 -26.81 -18.73
CA ILE A 50 11.20 -26.93 -17.32
C ILE A 50 11.35 -25.58 -16.61
N ALA A 51 12.51 -24.93 -16.75
CA ALA A 51 12.75 -23.62 -16.15
C ALA A 51 11.76 -22.55 -16.66
N ARG A 52 11.46 -22.53 -17.97
CA ARG A 52 10.47 -21.62 -18.55
C ARG A 52 9.07 -21.85 -17.98
N ARG A 53 8.62 -23.11 -17.87
CA ARG A 53 7.32 -23.44 -17.26
C ARG A 53 7.26 -23.04 -15.80
N ALA A 54 8.33 -23.29 -15.04
CA ALA A 54 8.42 -22.89 -13.63
C ALA A 54 8.38 -21.37 -13.48
N ALA A 55 9.11 -20.63 -14.32
CA ALA A 55 9.10 -19.17 -14.33
C ALA A 55 7.70 -18.62 -14.69
N GLN A 56 7.04 -19.20 -15.68
CA GLN A 56 5.67 -18.82 -16.07
C GLN A 56 4.68 -19.02 -14.90
N GLY A 57 4.75 -20.17 -14.22
CA GLY A 57 3.93 -20.42 -13.03
C GLY A 57 4.19 -19.43 -11.91
N ARG A 58 5.45 -19.03 -11.67
CA ARG A 58 5.79 -17.99 -10.70
C ARG A 58 5.23 -16.62 -11.08
N ILE A 59 5.29 -16.25 -12.37
CA ILE A 59 4.75 -14.97 -12.85
C ILE A 59 3.25 -14.91 -12.60
N GLU A 60 2.52 -15.99 -12.90
CA GLU A 60 1.08 -16.07 -12.67
C GLU A 60 0.72 -16.00 -11.18
N GLU A 61 1.49 -16.68 -10.33
CA GLU A 61 1.33 -16.63 -8.89
C GLU A 61 1.59 -15.21 -8.33
N TRP A 62 2.69 -14.57 -8.72
CA TRP A 62 2.99 -13.19 -8.32
C TRP A 62 1.92 -12.22 -8.80
N LYS A 63 1.41 -12.41 -10.03
CA LYS A 63 0.32 -11.58 -10.56
C LYS A 63 -0.95 -11.72 -9.70
N ARG A 64 -1.28 -12.94 -9.29
CA ARG A 64 -2.42 -13.22 -8.41
C ARG A 64 -2.21 -12.58 -7.03
N GLN A 65 -1.04 -12.74 -6.43
CA GLN A 65 -0.72 -12.14 -5.13
C GLN A 65 -0.79 -10.61 -5.20
N PHE A 66 -0.26 -10.02 -6.27
CA PHE A 66 -0.33 -8.59 -6.49
C PHE A 66 -1.78 -8.09 -6.62
N GLN A 67 -2.61 -8.77 -7.41
CA GLN A 67 -4.03 -8.46 -7.53
C GLN A 67 -4.76 -8.56 -6.18
N ASN A 68 -4.47 -9.60 -5.40
CA ASN A 68 -5.05 -9.76 -4.07
C ASN A 68 -4.64 -8.62 -3.12
N LEU A 69 -3.37 -8.21 -3.14
CA LEU A 69 -2.87 -7.08 -2.35
C LEU A 69 -3.53 -5.77 -2.77
N GLN A 70 -3.66 -5.52 -4.07
CA GLN A 70 -4.37 -4.34 -4.58
C GLN A 70 -5.83 -4.32 -4.11
N GLN A 71 -6.51 -5.47 -4.19
CA GLN A 71 -7.88 -5.58 -3.73
C GLN A 71 -7.99 -5.35 -2.22
N SER A 72 -7.09 -5.88 -1.41
CA SER A 72 -7.07 -5.63 0.04
C SER A 72 -6.89 -4.15 0.39
N VAL A 73 -6.11 -3.40 -0.40
CA VAL A 73 -5.99 -1.94 -0.23
C VAL A 73 -7.29 -1.23 -0.59
N ILE A 74 -7.95 -1.64 -1.67
CA ILE A 74 -9.24 -1.08 -2.10
C ILE A 74 -10.32 -1.36 -1.04
N ASP A 75 -10.42 -2.61 -0.58
CA ASP A 75 -11.43 -3.04 0.40
C ASP A 75 -11.23 -2.35 1.76
N GLY A 76 -9.98 -2.07 2.12
CA GLY A 76 -9.63 -1.35 3.34
C GLY A 76 -9.65 0.18 3.20
N SER A 77 -10.03 0.72 2.04
CA SER A 77 -9.95 2.16 1.77
C SER A 77 -11.03 2.96 2.49
N PHE A 78 -10.69 4.17 2.93
CA PHE A 78 -11.60 5.06 3.66
C PHE A 78 -11.24 6.54 3.44
N VAL A 79 -12.18 7.42 3.84
CA VAL A 79 -11.96 8.86 3.96
C VAL A 79 -11.81 9.22 5.44
N LEU A 80 -10.77 9.98 5.77
CA LEU A 80 -10.52 10.47 7.12
C LEU A 80 -11.04 11.89 7.27
N VAL A 81 -11.78 12.15 8.33
CA VAL A 81 -12.19 13.49 8.76
C VAL A 81 -11.46 13.80 10.05
N LEU A 82 -10.64 14.83 10.03
CA LEU A 82 -9.91 15.33 11.20
C LEU A 82 -10.55 16.64 11.64
N ILE A 83 -10.93 16.74 12.91
CA ILE A 83 -11.54 17.95 13.48
C ILE A 83 -10.69 18.43 14.65
N ASP A 84 -10.23 19.68 14.57
CA ASP A 84 -9.75 20.41 15.74
C ASP A 84 -10.96 20.93 16.51
N ALA A 85 -11.27 20.26 17.61
CA ALA A 85 -12.39 20.56 18.48
C ALA A 85 -11.97 21.35 19.73
N ASP A 86 -10.72 21.85 19.81
CA ASP A 86 -10.24 22.65 20.95
C ASP A 86 -10.97 24.00 21.04
N ALA A 87 -11.46 24.48 19.90
CA ALA A 87 -12.21 25.72 19.75
C ALA A 87 -13.73 25.53 19.79
N PHE A 88 -14.23 24.47 20.44
CA PHE A 88 -15.66 24.32 20.73
C PHE A 88 -16.14 25.34 21.78
N GLU A 89 -15.99 26.64 21.49
CA GLU A 89 -16.70 27.73 22.17
C GLU A 89 -18.22 27.69 21.85
N TYR A 90 -18.63 26.85 20.90
CA TYR A 90 -20.03 26.65 20.44
C TYR A 90 -20.87 25.67 21.27
N LEU A 91 -20.45 25.35 22.49
CA LEU A 91 -21.31 24.72 23.51
C LEU A 91 -22.33 25.74 24.09
N ASP A 92 -22.88 26.59 23.24
CA ASP A 92 -23.89 27.60 23.55
C ASP A 92 -25.28 26.92 23.62
N GLY A 93 -25.39 25.91 24.49
CA GLY A 93 -26.61 25.15 24.77
C GLY A 93 -26.99 24.06 23.74
N ARG A 94 -26.35 24.00 22.57
CA ARG A 94 -26.73 23.03 21.51
C ARG A 94 -26.30 21.59 21.72
N TYR A 95 -25.32 21.35 22.60
CA TYR A 95 -24.70 20.02 22.74
C TYR A 95 -24.55 19.58 24.21
N GLN A 96 -25.61 19.75 25.01
CA GLN A 96 -25.57 19.48 26.46
C GLN A 96 -25.95 18.05 26.84
N ASP A 97 -26.46 17.26 25.90
CA ASP A 97 -26.91 15.88 26.12
C ASP A 97 -26.26 14.88 25.15
N LEU A 98 -26.35 13.60 25.48
CA LEU A 98 -25.74 12.52 24.68
C LEU A 98 -26.33 12.47 23.26
N ASP A 99 -27.61 12.79 23.10
CA ASP A 99 -28.30 12.69 21.82
C ASP A 99 -27.92 13.82 20.87
N SER A 100 -27.72 15.04 21.36
CA SER A 100 -27.17 16.14 20.56
C SER A 100 -25.73 15.86 20.11
N ALA A 101 -24.91 15.22 20.95
CA ALA A 101 -23.56 14.80 20.56
C ALA A 101 -23.58 13.71 19.47
N ARG A 102 -24.50 12.74 19.57
CA ARG A 102 -24.71 11.74 18.51
C ARG A 102 -25.16 12.39 17.21
N ASN A 103 -26.14 13.31 17.29
CA ASN A 103 -26.63 14.05 16.13
C ASN A 103 -25.52 14.86 15.47
N ALA A 104 -24.62 15.48 16.25
CA ALA A 104 -23.48 16.22 15.72
C ALA A 104 -22.56 15.33 14.86
N ALA A 105 -22.23 14.12 15.34
CA ALA A 105 -21.43 13.17 14.58
C ALA A 105 -22.13 12.73 13.29
N MET A 106 -23.43 12.42 13.37
CA MET A 106 -24.24 12.03 12.20
C MET A 106 -24.37 13.16 11.17
N GLU A 107 -24.60 14.39 11.63
CA GLU A 107 -24.69 15.58 10.78
C GLU A 107 -23.36 15.87 10.10
N LEU A 108 -22.25 15.80 10.84
CA LEU A 108 -20.91 15.95 10.26
C LEU A 108 -20.65 14.89 9.19
N GLN A 109 -21.01 13.63 9.45
CA GLN A 109 -20.88 12.55 8.46
C GLN A 109 -21.70 12.84 7.20
N ALA A 110 -22.95 13.30 7.36
CA ALA A 110 -23.83 13.63 6.24
C ALA A 110 -23.29 14.80 5.41
N ILE A 111 -22.79 15.86 6.07
CA ILE A 111 -22.17 17.02 5.40
C ILE A 111 -20.95 16.58 4.58
N VAL A 112 -20.05 15.79 5.18
CA VAL A 112 -18.86 15.29 4.48
C VAL A 112 -19.26 14.39 3.32
N LYS A 113 -20.27 13.54 3.49
CA LYS A 113 -20.75 12.68 2.41
C LYS A 113 -21.28 13.49 1.24
N ASN A 114 -22.11 14.51 1.49
CA ASN A 114 -22.64 15.39 0.45
C ASN A 114 -21.51 16.13 -0.28
N TYR A 115 -20.53 16.65 0.47
CA TYR A 115 -19.34 17.27 -0.11
C TYR A 115 -18.58 16.30 -1.04
N LEU A 116 -18.40 15.04 -0.62
CA LEU A 116 -17.76 14.04 -1.47
C LEU A 116 -18.59 13.70 -2.70
N GLU A 117 -19.91 13.63 -2.59
CA GLU A 117 -20.79 13.38 -3.75
C GLU A 117 -20.67 14.50 -4.80
N GLU A 118 -20.54 15.76 -4.36
CA GLU A 118 -20.41 16.93 -5.23
C GLU A 118 -19.00 17.08 -5.83
N GLU A 119 -17.96 17.06 -4.99
CA GLU A 119 -16.60 17.41 -5.41
C GLU A 119 -15.74 16.20 -5.79
N ARG A 120 -16.02 15.02 -5.22
CA ARG A 120 -15.19 13.79 -5.33
C ARG A 120 -16.04 12.51 -5.43
N PRO A 121 -16.92 12.37 -6.44
CA PRO A 121 -17.92 11.29 -6.49
C PRO A 121 -17.30 9.89 -6.50
N ASN A 122 -16.06 9.76 -6.97
CA ASN A 122 -15.30 8.51 -6.93
C ASN A 122 -14.93 8.06 -5.50
N LEU A 123 -15.05 8.92 -4.48
CA LEU A 123 -14.72 8.63 -3.10
C LEU A 123 -15.95 8.57 -2.19
N ALA A 124 -17.11 9.05 -2.65
CA ALA A 124 -18.35 9.12 -1.87
C ALA A 124 -18.88 7.75 -1.39
N HIS A 125 -18.48 6.67 -2.06
CA HIS A 125 -18.85 5.30 -1.67
C HIS A 125 -17.97 4.73 -0.54
N LEU A 126 -16.85 5.37 -0.21
CA LEU A 126 -15.93 4.87 0.80
C LEU A 126 -16.46 5.14 2.21
N PRO A 127 -16.15 4.26 3.19
CA PRO A 127 -16.40 4.52 4.60
C PRO A 127 -15.74 5.84 5.06
N ILE A 128 -16.45 6.57 5.93
CA ILE A 128 -15.96 7.82 6.53
C ILE A 128 -15.57 7.54 7.99
N THR A 129 -14.32 7.83 8.33
CA THR A 129 -13.79 7.77 9.70
C THR A 129 -13.59 9.18 10.22
N ILE A 130 -14.20 9.50 11.35
CA ILE A 130 -14.17 10.84 11.96
C ILE A 130 -13.36 10.80 13.24
N LYS A 131 -12.37 11.69 13.36
CA LYS A 131 -11.58 11.88 14.57
C LYS A 131 -11.58 13.34 14.96
N ALA A 132 -12.23 13.64 16.09
CA ALA A 132 -12.23 14.96 16.70
C ALA A 132 -11.32 14.98 17.92
N PHE A 133 -10.53 16.04 18.07
CA PHE A 133 -9.58 16.21 19.16
C PHE A 133 -9.87 17.48 19.94
N ALA A 134 -10.05 17.38 21.26
CA ALA A 134 -10.27 18.54 22.13
C ALA A 134 -9.44 18.40 23.41
N ASN A 135 -9.04 19.50 24.02
CA ASN A 135 -8.40 19.47 25.33
C ASN A 135 -9.43 19.09 26.42
N ALA A 136 -9.09 18.09 27.24
CA ALA A 136 -9.91 17.60 28.35
C ALA A 136 -10.19 18.67 29.41
N GLU A 137 -9.29 19.63 29.57
CA GLU A 137 -9.41 20.75 30.50
C GLU A 137 -10.18 21.94 29.89
N GLY A 138 -10.63 21.80 28.63
CA GLY A 138 -11.24 22.87 27.86
C GLY A 138 -10.24 23.90 27.34
N PRO A 139 -10.72 24.92 26.61
CA PRO A 139 -9.89 26.03 26.18
C PRO A 139 -9.29 26.72 27.42
N SER A 140 -7.98 27.00 27.37
CA SER A 140 -7.15 27.50 28.47
C SER A 140 -7.46 28.93 28.97
N LYS A 141 -8.73 29.31 29.07
CA LYS A 141 -9.17 30.57 29.69
C LYS A 141 -9.47 30.31 31.16
N ALA A 142 -8.87 31.13 32.01
CA ALA A 142 -9.04 31.09 33.46
C ALA A 142 -10.52 31.22 33.85
N VAL A 143 -11.16 30.10 34.17
CA VAL A 143 -12.55 30.05 34.63
C VAL A 143 -12.57 29.36 36.00
N LEU A 144 -13.37 29.91 36.92
CA LEU A 144 -13.46 29.54 38.32
C LEU A 144 -13.74 28.03 38.50
N ASN A 145 -13.08 27.43 39.49
CA ASN A 145 -13.01 25.98 39.75
C ASN A 145 -14.35 25.19 39.76
N VAL A 146 -15.51 25.85 39.88
CA VAL A 146 -16.82 25.19 39.88
C VAL A 146 -17.39 25.01 38.46
N GLU A 147 -17.16 25.96 37.55
CA GLU A 147 -17.61 25.88 36.15
C GLU A 147 -16.77 24.88 35.34
N VAL A 148 -15.49 24.72 35.71
CA VAL A 148 -14.56 23.77 35.07
C VAL A 148 -14.99 22.31 35.27
N VAL A 149 -15.50 21.94 36.45
CA VAL A 149 -15.93 20.56 36.74
C VAL A 149 -17.21 20.20 35.98
N GLN A 150 -18.16 21.14 35.86
CA GLN A 150 -19.38 20.94 35.07
C GLN A 150 -19.07 20.91 33.57
N ALA A 151 -18.17 21.77 33.08
CA ALA A 151 -17.70 21.77 31.71
C ALA A 151 -16.96 20.46 31.35
N SER A 152 -16.14 19.93 32.26
CA SER A 152 -15.43 18.66 32.06
C SER A 152 -16.38 17.46 31.98
N ASN A 153 -17.41 17.39 32.84
CA ASN A 153 -18.44 16.35 32.73
C ASN A 153 -19.27 16.47 31.45
N SER A 154 -19.62 17.69 31.04
CA SER A 154 -20.33 17.95 29.78
C SER A 154 -19.50 17.50 28.57
N LEU A 155 -18.21 17.81 28.56
CA LEU A 155 -17.30 17.42 27.48
C LEU A 155 -17.07 15.90 27.42
N CYS A 156 -16.98 15.22 28.56
CA CYS A 156 -16.95 13.76 28.63
C CYS A 156 -18.24 13.12 28.10
N ASN A 157 -19.41 13.66 28.45
CA ASN A 157 -20.69 13.20 27.92
C ASN A 157 -20.78 13.44 26.41
N PHE A 158 -20.35 14.60 25.92
CA PHE A 158 -20.28 14.88 24.50
C PHE A 158 -19.36 13.89 23.79
N ALA A 159 -18.15 13.67 24.31
CA ALA A 159 -17.20 12.72 23.73
C ALA A 159 -17.78 11.30 23.66
N THR A 160 -18.52 10.91 24.70
CA THR A 160 -19.23 9.62 24.77
C THR A 160 -20.31 9.54 23.70
N GLY A 161 -21.26 10.48 23.67
CA GLY A 161 -22.35 10.48 22.69
C GLY A 161 -21.84 10.56 21.25
N PHE A 162 -20.85 11.40 20.99
CA PHE A 162 -20.23 11.52 19.66
C PHE A 162 -19.59 10.20 19.22
N SER A 163 -18.83 9.54 20.10
CA SER A 163 -18.17 8.27 19.77
C SER A 163 -19.15 7.10 19.67
N GLU A 164 -20.30 7.18 20.33
CA GLU A 164 -21.37 6.18 20.23
C GLU A 164 -22.24 6.32 18.98
N ALA A 165 -22.22 7.48 18.30
CA ALA A 165 -23.10 7.73 17.15
C ALA A 165 -22.87 6.73 16.01
N HIS A 166 -21.61 6.37 15.73
CA HIS A 166 -21.30 5.28 14.81
C HIS A 166 -19.89 4.73 15.05
N ALA A 167 -19.65 3.49 14.60
CA ALA A 167 -18.42 2.73 14.87
C ALA A 167 -17.11 3.35 14.36
N MET A 168 -17.18 4.42 13.57
CA MET A 168 -16.02 5.09 12.97
C MET A 168 -15.91 6.56 13.39
N ALA A 169 -16.74 7.01 14.35
CA ALA A 169 -16.61 8.31 14.99
C ALA A 169 -15.85 8.15 16.30
N GLU A 170 -14.86 9.02 16.49
CA GLU A 170 -14.09 9.09 17.73
C GLU A 170 -13.96 10.54 18.15
N PHE A 171 -14.30 10.82 19.41
CA PHE A 171 -13.99 12.07 20.06
C PHE A 171 -12.94 11.82 21.14
N VAL A 172 -11.75 12.38 20.94
CA VAL A 172 -10.59 12.10 21.78
C VAL A 172 -10.24 13.33 22.59
N LEU A 173 -10.40 13.19 23.90
CA LEU A 173 -9.94 14.17 24.87
C LEU A 173 -8.43 14.02 25.06
N VAL A 174 -7.66 15.02 24.63
CA VAL A 174 -6.23 15.10 24.90
C VAL A 174 -6.00 15.80 26.24
N GLY A 175 -4.98 15.39 27.00
CA GLY A 175 -4.71 15.99 28.30
C GLY A 175 -4.32 17.47 28.22
N GLY A 176 -4.25 18.12 29.38
CA GLY A 176 -3.94 19.54 29.52
C GLY A 176 -2.64 19.97 28.85
N GLY A 177 -2.67 21.14 28.22
CA GLY A 177 -1.51 21.83 27.69
C GLY A 177 -1.79 22.57 26.39
N LYS A 178 -1.18 23.75 26.28
CA LYS A 178 -1.11 24.52 25.04
C LYS A 178 -0.42 23.63 23.98
N ASP A 179 -1.02 23.50 22.80
CA ASP A 179 -0.52 22.73 21.65
C ASP A 179 -0.68 21.19 21.69
N ARG A 180 -1.37 20.62 22.70
CA ARG A 180 -1.61 19.17 22.76
C ARG A 180 -2.52 18.67 21.63
N VAL A 181 -3.59 19.39 21.35
CA VAL A 181 -4.52 19.08 20.25
C VAL A 181 -3.80 19.17 18.91
N TYR A 182 -3.05 20.26 18.68
CA TYR A 182 -2.22 20.41 17.49
C TYR A 182 -1.24 19.25 17.32
N THR A 183 -0.47 18.90 18.36
CA THR A 183 0.50 17.81 18.31
C THR A 183 -0.15 16.47 17.96
N LYS A 184 -1.32 16.19 18.56
CA LYS A 184 -2.08 14.97 18.28
C LYS A 184 -2.58 14.95 16.84
N THR A 185 -3.17 16.05 16.39
CA THR A 185 -3.73 16.21 15.04
C THR A 185 -2.64 16.07 13.99
N LYS A 186 -1.51 16.75 14.16
CA LYS A 186 -0.34 16.65 13.27
C LYS A 186 0.16 15.21 13.14
N GLY A 187 0.37 14.51 14.26
CA GLY A 187 0.86 13.13 14.23
C GLY A 187 -0.13 12.15 13.56
N VAL A 188 -1.44 12.38 13.70
CA VAL A 188 -2.46 11.59 12.99
C VAL A 188 -2.46 11.92 11.50
N PHE A 189 -2.42 13.20 11.13
CA PHE A 189 -2.34 13.63 9.74
C PHE A 189 -1.13 13.03 9.02
N GLU A 190 0.07 13.17 9.59
CA GLU A 190 1.32 12.63 9.02
C GLU A 190 1.29 11.12 8.83
N LYS A 191 0.63 10.39 9.74
CA LYS A 191 0.45 8.95 9.62
C LYS A 191 -0.45 8.57 8.45
N PHE A 192 -1.54 9.31 8.24
CA PHE A 192 -2.57 8.94 7.27
C PHE A 192 -2.38 9.56 5.88
N ILE A 193 -1.65 10.67 5.76
CA ILE A 193 -1.42 11.32 4.46
C ILE A 193 -0.62 10.42 3.48
N ARG A 194 0.21 9.50 4.01
CA ARG A 194 0.96 8.51 3.22
C ARG A 194 0.37 7.10 3.29
N ASN A 195 -0.77 6.92 3.95
CA ASN A 195 -1.39 5.61 4.09
C ASN A 195 -2.13 5.25 2.78
N PRO A 196 -1.79 4.12 2.11
CA PRO A 196 -2.40 3.76 0.83
C PRO A 196 -3.92 3.49 0.91
N THR A 197 -4.45 3.18 2.10
CA THR A 197 -5.90 3.00 2.30
C THR A 197 -6.61 4.29 2.68
N CYS A 198 -5.92 5.34 3.12
CA CYS A 198 -6.52 6.65 3.34
C CYS A 198 -6.59 7.39 2.00
N ARG A 199 -7.78 7.42 1.39
CA ARG A 199 -7.95 7.95 0.03
C ARG A 199 -8.15 9.46 0.00
N HIS A 200 -8.60 10.03 1.12
CA HIS A 200 -8.80 11.47 1.26
C HIS A 200 -8.81 11.88 2.73
N ILE A 201 -8.36 13.09 3.01
CA ILE A 201 -8.41 13.70 4.33
C ILE A 201 -9.19 15.01 4.22
N VAL A 202 -10.34 15.08 4.90
CA VAL A 202 -11.06 16.32 5.14
C VAL A 202 -10.62 16.85 6.50
N PHE A 203 -10.19 18.11 6.54
CA PHE A 203 -9.67 18.71 7.76
C PHE A 203 -10.45 19.96 8.15
N GLY A 204 -11.15 19.87 9.28
CA GLY A 204 -11.84 20.99 9.91
C GLY A 204 -10.99 21.60 11.01
N ALA A 205 -10.17 22.60 10.66
CA ALA A 205 -9.44 23.41 11.62
C ALA A 205 -10.28 24.63 12.00
N CYS A 206 -10.64 24.75 13.27
CA CYS A 206 -11.23 25.95 13.83
C CYS A 206 -10.15 26.63 14.68
N HIS A 207 -9.96 27.95 14.52
CA HIS A 207 -9.12 28.85 15.33
C HIS A 207 -7.60 29.03 15.07
N ASP A 208 -6.81 28.06 14.58
CA ASP A 208 -5.34 28.24 14.54
C ASP A 208 -4.71 28.15 13.14
N ASN A 209 -3.98 29.20 12.76
CA ASN A 209 -3.13 29.24 11.56
C ASN A 209 -1.93 28.29 11.66
N SER A 210 -1.63 27.73 12.84
CA SER A 210 -0.58 26.73 13.02
C SER A 210 -0.75 25.52 12.12
N HIS A 211 -2.00 25.12 11.82
CA HIS A 211 -2.26 24.02 10.90
C HIS A 211 -1.99 24.35 9.43
N VAL A 212 -2.04 25.64 9.04
CA VAL A 212 -1.72 26.04 7.66
C VAL A 212 -0.28 25.67 7.31
N LYS A 213 0.66 25.90 8.24
CA LYS A 213 2.07 25.50 8.05
C LYS A 213 2.23 23.99 7.87
N MET A 214 1.46 23.20 8.63
CA MET A 214 1.44 21.74 8.47
C MET A 214 0.97 21.36 7.06
N LEU A 215 -0.11 21.98 6.57
CA LEU A 215 -0.64 21.68 5.23
C LEU A 215 0.27 22.17 4.10
N GLU A 216 0.95 23.31 4.27
CA GLU A 216 1.90 23.87 3.30
C GLU A 216 3.03 22.88 2.97
N GLU A 217 3.50 22.10 3.95
CA GLU A 217 4.52 21.06 3.74
C GLU A 217 4.09 20.00 2.71
N PHE A 218 2.77 19.79 2.53
CA PHE A 218 2.22 18.77 1.63
C PHE A 218 1.49 19.35 0.41
N ALA A 219 1.21 20.66 0.40
CA ALA A 219 0.52 21.34 -0.70
C ALA A 219 1.31 21.35 -2.02
N VAL A 220 2.63 21.16 -1.96
CA VAL A 220 3.52 21.16 -3.15
C VAL A 220 3.80 19.73 -3.67
N ASP A 221 3.47 18.70 -2.88
CA ASP A 221 3.74 17.32 -3.26
C ASP A 221 2.72 16.82 -4.30
N THR A 222 3.11 16.88 -5.57
CA THR A 222 2.27 16.46 -6.70
C THR A 222 1.79 15.00 -6.63
N ALA A 223 2.44 14.14 -5.83
CA ALA A 223 1.98 12.78 -5.58
C ALA A 223 0.79 12.70 -4.60
N ILE A 224 0.63 13.72 -3.75
CA ILE A 224 -0.42 13.83 -2.73
C ILE A 224 -1.60 14.67 -3.25
N VAL A 225 -1.32 15.72 -4.04
CA VAL A 225 -2.33 16.67 -4.55
C VAL A 225 -3.20 16.09 -5.69
N LYS A 226 -2.78 14.98 -6.32
CA LYS A 226 -3.50 14.35 -7.47
C LYS A 226 -4.44 13.19 -7.12
N GLY A 227 -4.69 12.91 -5.83
CA GLY A 227 -5.66 11.91 -5.38
C GLY A 227 -7.07 12.45 -5.30
#